data_AF-A0A1G2RIT7-F1
#
_entry.id   AF-A0A1G2RIT7-F1
#
_cell.length_a   1.000
_cell.length_b   1.000
_cell.length_c   1.000
_cell.angle_alpha   90.00
_cell.angle_beta   90.00
_cell.angle_gamma   90.00
#
_symmetry.space_group_name_H-M   'P 1'
#
loop_
_entity.id
_entity.type
_entity.pdbx_description
1 polymer ?
#
loop_
_entity_poly.entity_id
_entity_poly.type
_entity_poly.pdbx_seq_one_letter_code
_entity_poly.pdbx_strand_id
1 'polypeptide(L)'
;MKKFNVIALANTFAVIDVVLHLFFHVWIWMNPNSYEWVMNLFVAGLRLEVTGFDSSFQHIISGTILEASVFWLLGAAVALIYNKFSKE
;
A
#
# COMPACT_ATOMS: atom_id res chain seq x y z
N MET A 1 -22.93 17.14 -6.15
CA MET A 1 -21.58 16.78 -5.67
C MET A 1 -20.61 16.66 -6.85
N LYS A 2 -19.33 17.04 -6.69
CA LYS A 2 -18.34 16.87 -7.77
C LYS A 2 -17.94 15.39 -7.86
N LYS A 3 -18.09 14.78 -9.03
CA LYS A 3 -17.61 13.41 -9.28
C LYS A 3 -16.09 13.35 -9.18
N PHE A 4 -15.56 12.27 -8.61
CA PHE A 4 -14.13 12.01 -8.65
C PHE A 4 -13.70 11.55 -10.03
N ASN A 5 -12.54 12.02 -10.48
CA ASN A 5 -11.85 11.42 -11.61
C ASN A 5 -11.22 10.10 -11.14
N VAL A 6 -11.77 8.98 -11.62
CA VAL A 6 -11.37 7.63 -11.22
C VAL A 6 -9.89 7.39 -11.48
N ILE A 7 -9.39 7.79 -12.65
CA ILE A 7 -7.98 7.60 -13.03
C ILE A 7 -7.08 8.45 -12.13
N ALA A 8 -7.47 9.69 -11.85
CA ALA A 8 -6.68 10.56 -10.98
C ALA A 8 -6.58 10.01 -9.55
N LEU A 9 -7.68 9.49 -8.98
CA LEU A 9 -7.67 8.93 -7.64
C LEU A 9 -6.85 7.63 -7.59
N ALA A 10 -7.02 6.75 -8.57
CA ALA A 10 -6.25 5.51 -8.71
C ALA A 10 -4.75 5.78 -8.82
N ASN A 11 -4.35 6.72 -9.68
CA ASN A 11 -2.95 7.13 -9.82
C ASN A 11 -2.41 7.74 -8.52
N THR A 12 -3.21 8.54 -7.82
CA THR A 12 -2.79 9.16 -6.55
C THR A 12 -2.50 8.08 -5.51
N PHE A 13 -3.38 7.09 -5.36
CA PHE A 13 -3.19 5.98 -4.41
C PHE A 13 -1.95 5.15 -4.77
N ALA A 14 -1.78 4.81 -6.04
CA ALA A 14 -0.61 4.06 -6.51
C ALA A 14 0.71 4.82 -6.25
N VAL A 15 0.74 6.14 -6.48
CA VAL A 15 1.95 6.95 -6.24
C VAL A 15 2.26 7.06 -4.75
N ILE A 16 1.23 7.29 -3.90
CA ILE A 16 1.42 7.32 -2.44
C ILE A 16 2.03 6.01 -1.97
N ASP A 17 1.51 4.88 -2.46
CA ASP A 17 1.99 3.55 -2.12
C ASP A 17 3.44 3.33 -2.58
N VAL A 18 3.78 3.62 -3.84
CA VAL A 18 5.16 3.51 -4.34
C VAL A 18 6.16 4.29 -3.48
N VAL A 19 5.77 5.50 -3.05
CA VAL A 19 6.61 6.32 -2.17
C VAL A 19 6.73 5.71 -0.78
N LEU A 20 5.62 5.27 -0.18
CA LEU A 20 5.61 4.64 1.15
C LEU A 20 6.39 3.31 1.15
N HIS A 21 6.26 2.50 0.12
CA HIS A 21 6.96 1.23 -0.04
C HIS A 21 8.47 1.42 0.00
N LEU A 22 8.98 2.45 -0.68
CA LEU A 22 10.40 2.79 -0.63
C LEU A 22 10.83 3.19 0.79
N PHE A 23 10.03 3.99 1.50
CA PHE A 23 10.30 4.35 2.90
C PHE A 23 10.29 3.13 3.83
N PHE A 24 9.40 2.16 3.61
CA PHE A 24 9.37 0.92 4.39
C PHE A 24 10.64 0.10 4.17
N HIS A 25 11.13 -0.04 2.94
CA HIS A 25 12.40 -0.71 2.69
C HIS A 25 13.58 0.00 3.35
N VAL A 26 13.62 1.33 3.31
CA VAL A 26 14.65 2.10 4.03
C VAL A 26 14.56 1.86 5.54
N TRP A 27 13.34 1.82 6.10
CA TRP A 27 13.15 1.53 7.53
C TRP A 27 13.59 0.12 7.89
N ILE A 28 13.18 -0.90 7.13
CA ILE A 28 13.61 -2.30 7.30
C ILE A 28 15.14 -2.38 7.27
N TRP A 29 15.79 -1.67 6.34
CA TRP A 29 17.24 -1.67 6.21
C TRP A 29 17.94 -1.00 7.41
N MET A 30 17.41 0.12 7.90
CA MET A 30 18.00 0.85 9.04
C MET A 30 17.74 0.17 10.39
N ASN A 31 16.56 -0.39 10.60
CA ASN A 31 16.16 -1.01 11.86
C ASN A 31 15.06 -2.08 11.65
N PRO A 32 15.44 -3.31 11.27
CA PRO A 32 14.48 -4.36 10.93
C PRO A 32 13.63 -4.75 12.15
N ASN A 33 14.23 -4.86 13.33
CA ASN A 33 13.53 -5.25 14.57
C ASN A 33 12.42 -4.27 14.95
N SER A 34 12.67 -2.96 14.75
CA SER A 34 11.64 -1.94 14.99
C SER A 34 10.47 -2.07 14.02
N TYR A 35 10.75 -2.37 12.75
CA TYR A 35 9.70 -2.56 11.76
C TYR A 35 8.92 -3.86 12.01
N GLU A 36 9.59 -4.98 12.33
CA GLU A 36 8.93 -6.23 12.75
C GLU A 36 8.01 -6.00 13.95
N TRP A 37 8.47 -5.27 14.98
CA TRP A 37 7.66 -4.98 16.15
C TRP A 37 6.39 -4.20 15.80
N VAL A 38 6.50 -3.15 14.99
CA VAL A 38 5.34 -2.35 14.54
C VAL A 38 4.39 -3.20 13.71
N MET A 39 4.90 -3.99 12.77
CA MET A 39 4.07 -4.85 11.93
C MET A 39 3.35 -5.92 12.74
N ASN A 40 4.04 -6.55 13.70
CA ASN A 40 3.43 -7.50 14.63
C ASN A 40 2.33 -6.86 15.49
N LEU A 41 2.44 -5.57 15.84
CA LEU A 41 1.37 -4.84 16.51
C LEU A 41 0.15 -4.65 15.60
N PHE A 42 0.36 -4.33 14.32
CA PHE A 42 -0.71 -4.21 13.32
C PHE A 42 -1.42 -5.55 13.07
N VAL A 43 -0.69 -6.65 13.04
CA VAL A 43 -1.25 -7.99 12.77
C VAL A 43 -1.55 -8.81 14.03
N ALA A 44 -1.40 -8.22 15.23
CA ALA A 44 -1.59 -8.93 16.51
C ALA A 44 -2.97 -9.60 16.61
N GLY A 45 -4.01 -8.96 16.06
CA GLY A 45 -5.37 -9.51 16.01
C GLY A 45 -5.54 -10.70 15.06
N LEU A 46 -4.59 -10.93 14.15
CA LEU A 46 -4.62 -11.98 13.13
C LEU A 46 -3.79 -13.22 13.49
N ARG A 47 -3.09 -13.21 14.64
CA ARG A 47 -2.18 -14.29 15.08
C ARG A 47 -1.13 -14.67 14.02
N LEU A 48 -0.67 -13.68 13.26
CA LEU A 48 0.42 -13.82 12.31
C LEU A 48 1.71 -13.31 12.95
N GLU A 49 2.81 -14.01 12.72
CA GLU A 49 4.14 -13.53 13.07
C GLU A 49 4.82 -13.00 11.81
N VAL A 50 5.17 -11.72 11.83
CA VAL A 50 5.95 -11.08 10.78
C VAL A 50 7.41 -11.18 11.16
N THR A 51 8.15 -12.02 10.44
CA THR A 51 9.59 -12.25 10.65
C THR A 51 10.29 -12.44 9.31
N GLY A 52 11.53 -11.99 9.20
CA GLY A 52 12.42 -12.35 8.08
C GLY A 52 12.05 -11.68 6.77
N PHE A 53 12.42 -10.42 6.61
CA PHE A 53 12.18 -9.67 5.38
C PHE A 53 13.15 -10.05 4.26
N ASP A 54 12.60 -10.38 3.09
CA ASP A 54 13.37 -10.45 1.85
C ASP A 54 13.54 -9.05 1.26
N SER A 55 14.74 -8.50 1.37
CA SER A 55 15.13 -7.21 0.82
C SER A 55 15.90 -7.34 -0.50
N SER A 56 15.81 -8.49 -1.18
CA SER A 56 16.44 -8.67 -2.48
C SER A 56 15.85 -7.71 -3.52
N PHE A 57 16.70 -7.20 -4.41
CA PHE A 57 16.29 -6.21 -5.41
C PHE A 57 15.13 -6.70 -6.30
N GLN A 58 15.10 -8.00 -6.62
CA GLN A 58 14.00 -8.60 -7.38
C GLN A 58 12.69 -8.59 -6.59
N HIS A 59 12.72 -8.91 -5.30
CA HIS A 59 11.55 -8.87 -4.42
C HIS A 59 11.02 -7.43 -4.25
N ILE A 60 11.93 -6.45 -4.11
CA ILE A 60 11.55 -5.03 -4.02
C ILE A 60 10.81 -4.60 -5.29
N ILE A 61 11.34 -4.91 -6.48
CA ILE A 61 10.71 -4.50 -7.75
C ILE A 61 9.36 -5.18 -7.93
N SER A 62 9.31 -6.52 -7.80
CA SER A 62 8.06 -7.26 -8.03
C SER A 62 6.99 -6.91 -6.99
N GLY A 63 7.40 -6.74 -5.72
CA GLY A 63 6.55 -6.27 -4.63
C GLY A 63 6.00 -4.87 -4.90
N THR A 64 6.85 -3.92 -5.29
CA THR A 64 6.42 -2.54 -5.62
C THR A 64 5.39 -2.53 -6.75
N ILE A 65 5.62 -3.29 -7.83
CA ILE A 65 4.68 -3.36 -8.95
C ILE A 65 3.34 -3.94 -8.50
N LEU A 66 3.38 -4.99 -7.68
CA LEU A 66 2.18 -5.67 -7.20
C LEU A 66 1.37 -4.79 -6.23
N GLU A 67 2.02 -4.18 -5.24
CA GLU A 67 1.38 -3.26 -4.30
C GLU A 67 0.81 -2.03 -5.01
N ALA A 68 1.58 -1.38 -5.89
CA ALA A 68 1.09 -0.24 -6.66
C ALA A 68 -0.14 -0.60 -7.51
N SER A 69 -0.17 -1.80 -8.10
CA SER A 69 -1.32 -2.30 -8.86
C SER A 69 -2.55 -2.51 -7.96
N VAL A 70 -2.36 -3.06 -6.76
CA VAL A 70 -3.44 -3.24 -5.78
C VAL A 70 -3.97 -1.89 -5.31
N PHE A 71 -3.11 -0.93 -4.97
CA PHE A 71 -3.53 0.41 -4.56
C PHE A 71 -4.19 1.21 -5.68
N TRP A 72 -3.75 1.03 -6.92
CA TRP A 72 -4.42 1.60 -8.08
C TRP A 72 -5.86 1.08 -8.19
N LEU A 73 -6.04 -0.25 -8.10
CA LEU A 73 -7.37 -0.88 -8.14
C LEU A 73 -8.24 -0.43 -6.97
N LEU A 74 -7.69 -0.30 -5.77
CA LEU A 74 -8.41 0.23 -4.60
C LEU A 74 -8.84 1.68 -4.82
N GLY A 75 -7.96 2.55 -5.29
CA GLY A 75 -8.29 3.94 -5.60
C GLY A 75 -9.37 4.05 -6.69
N ALA A 76 -9.28 3.21 -7.73
CA ALA A 76 -10.30 3.12 -8.77
C ALA A 76 -11.64 2.64 -8.20
N ALA A 77 -11.63 1.60 -7.37
CA ALA A 77 -12.82 1.06 -6.72
C ALA A 77 -13.49 2.10 -5.82
N VAL A 78 -12.72 2.81 -4.99
CA VAL A 78 -13.22 3.88 -4.12
C VAL A 78 -13.86 4.99 -4.96
N ALA A 79 -13.21 5.45 -6.03
CA ALA A 79 -13.78 6.47 -6.90
C ALA A 79 -15.07 6.01 -7.59
N LEU A 80 -15.13 4.76 -8.06
CA LEU A 80 -16.32 4.19 -8.71
C LEU A 80 -17.48 4.06 -7.71
N ILE A 81 -17.21 3.55 -6.52
CA ILE A 81 -18.18 3.43 -5.43
C ILE A 81 -18.69 4.83 -5.07
N TYR A 82 -17.80 5.78 -4.81
CA TYR A 82 -18.19 7.15 -4.48
C TYR A 82 -19.05 7.78 -5.59
N ASN A 83 -18.64 7.68 -6.85
CA ASN A 83 -19.40 8.23 -7.97
C ASN A 83 -20.77 7.56 -8.16
N LYS A 84 -20.91 6.28 -7.77
CA LYS A 84 -22.19 5.55 -7.80
C LYS A 84 -23.12 5.96 -6.66
N PHE A 85 -22.59 6.23 -5.46
CA PHE A 85 -23.37 6.59 -4.28
C PHE A 85 -23.56 8.11 -4.10
N SER A 86 -22.73 8.91 -4.74
CA SER A 86 -22.91 10.35 -4.94
C SER A 86 -24.09 10.58 -5.90
N LYS A 87 -25.31 10.33 -5.42
CA LYS A 87 -26.51 10.83 -6.08
C LYS A 87 -26.60 12.34 -5.82
N GLU A 88 -26.48 13.07 -6.93
CA GLU A 88 -26.58 14.54 -7.12
C GLU A 88 -25.40 15.42 -6.68
#